data_AF-A0A7V3NPX3-F1
#
_entry.id   AF-A0A7V3NPX3-F1
#
_cell.length_a   1.000
_cell.length_b   1.000
_cell.length_c   1.000
_cell.angle_alpha   90.00
_cell.angle_beta   90.00
_cell.angle_gamma   90.00
#
_symmetry.space_group_name_H-M   'P 1'
#
loop_
_entity.id
_entity.type
_entity.pdbx_description
1 polymer ?
#
loop_
_entity_poly.entity_id
_entity_poly.type
_entity_poly.pdbx_seq_one_letter_code
_entity_poly.pdbx_strand_id
1 'polypeptide(L)'
;MPRKPSEKEEEYFARLEFEKKKKIQEEIQRQMAESEKKRLKELHYMRCPKCGMQLIEIDYQNLKIDKCSACGGVWLDPGELEQISKCEKKTIDKLFGIFKI
;
A
#
# COMPACT_ATOMS: atom_id res chain seq x y z
N MET A 1 55.32 -23.78 -3.71
CA MET A 1 54.33 -23.96 -2.64
C MET A 1 53.57 -22.66 -2.48
N PRO A 2 52.23 -22.61 -2.59
CA PRO A 2 51.51 -21.37 -2.33
C PRO A 2 51.71 -21.01 -0.85
N ARG A 3 52.22 -19.80 -0.58
CA ARG A 3 52.43 -19.35 0.79
C ARG A 3 51.07 -19.23 1.47
N LYS A 4 50.90 -19.86 2.64
CA LYS A 4 49.72 -19.63 3.48
C LYS A 4 49.69 -18.16 3.89
N PRO A 5 48.55 -17.45 3.72
CA PRO A 5 48.39 -16.11 4.25
C PRO A 5 48.68 -16.07 5.76
N SER A 6 49.18 -14.94 6.25
CA SER A 6 49.36 -14.72 7.68
C SER A 6 48.00 -14.68 8.39
N GLU A 7 47.95 -15.10 9.65
CA GLU A 7 46.73 -15.10 10.48
C GLU A 7 45.98 -13.75 10.46
N LYS A 8 46.72 -12.64 10.37
CA LYS A 8 46.18 -11.28 10.27
C LYS A 8 45.47 -10.99 8.94
N GLU A 9 45.92 -11.58 7.84
CA GLU A 9 45.28 -11.45 6.53
C GLU A 9 43.95 -12.21 6.49
N GLU A 10 43.91 -13.41 7.09
CA GLU A 10 42.69 -14.22 7.18
C GLU A 10 41.59 -13.52 8.01
N GLU A 11 41.93 -12.96 9.17
CA GLU A 11 41.01 -12.16 9.99
C GLU A 11 40.51 -10.90 9.29
N TYR A 12 41.36 -10.27 8.48
CA TYR A 12 40.98 -9.10 7.69
C TYR A 12 39.96 -9.46 6.60
N PHE A 13 40.20 -10.54 5.86
CA PHE A 13 39.26 -11.03 4.85
C PHE A 13 37.93 -11.48 5.46
N ALA A 14 37.95 -12.18 6.60
CA ALA A 14 36.73 -12.60 7.30
C ALA A 14 35.85 -11.41 7.72
N ARG A 15 36.44 -10.32 8.23
CA ARG A 15 35.71 -9.09 8.56
C ARG A 15 35.09 -8.43 7.34
N LEU A 16 35.84 -8.29 6.25
CA LEU A 16 35.34 -7.73 4.99
C LEU A 16 34.19 -8.54 4.39
N GLU A 17 34.28 -9.87 4.42
CA GLU A 17 33.22 -10.75 3.93
C GLU A 17 31.96 -10.64 4.78
N PHE A 18 32.10 -10.58 6.10
CA PHE A 18 30.98 -10.38 7.01
C PHE A 18 30.28 -9.05 6.75
N GLU A 19 31.03 -7.95 6.62
CA GLU A 19 30.47 -6.63 6.30
C GLU A 19 29.78 -6.60 4.94
N LYS A 20 30.38 -7.22 3.91
CA LYS A 20 29.76 -7.34 2.58
C LYS A 20 28.47 -8.17 2.64
N LYS A 21 28.49 -9.33 3.29
CA LYS A 21 27.30 -10.19 3.47
C LYS A 21 26.19 -9.46 4.22
N LYS A 22 26.53 -8.72 5.28
CA LYS A 22 25.57 -7.90 6.04
C LYS A 22 24.92 -6.84 5.16
N LYS A 23 25.70 -6.08 4.38
CA LYS A 23 25.17 -5.07 3.43
C LYS A 23 24.27 -5.70 2.37
N ILE A 24 24.67 -6.85 1.83
CA ILE A 24 23.85 -7.59 0.84
C ILE A 24 22.53 -8.05 1.48
N GLN A 25 22.57 -8.59 2.69
CA GLN A 25 21.36 -9.01 3.40
C GLN A 25 20.43 -7.84 3.70
N GLU A 26 20.97 -6.69 4.12
CA GLU A 26 20.19 -5.47 4.37
C GLU A 26 19.51 -4.97 3.08
N GLU A 27 20.23 -4.98 1.96
CA GLU A 27 19.68 -4.56 0.66
C GLU A 27 18.61 -5.54 0.16
N ILE A 28 18.86 -6.85 0.24
CA ILE A 28 17.86 -7.89 -0.07
C ILE A 28 16.63 -7.70 0.81
N GLN A 29 16.80 -7.50 2.13
CA GLN A 29 15.69 -7.30 3.05
C GLN A 29 14.88 -6.04 2.69
N ARG A 30 15.56 -4.94 2.32
CA ARG A 30 14.90 -3.72 1.87
C ARG A 30 14.08 -3.96 0.60
N GLN A 31 14.68 -4.58 -0.41
CA GLN A 31 13.99 -4.89 -1.66
C GLN A 31 12.80 -5.82 -1.45
N MET A 32 12.96 -6.85 -0.61
CA MET A 32 11.88 -7.75 -0.24
C MET A 32 10.74 -7.01 0.46
N ALA A 33 11.04 -6.14 1.43
CA ALA A 33 10.03 -5.34 2.13
C ALA A 33 9.27 -4.39 1.21
N GLU A 34 9.95 -3.76 0.25
CA GLU A 34 9.31 -2.90 -0.76
C GLU A 34 8.42 -3.71 -1.71
N SER A 35 8.90 -4.87 -2.16
CA SER A 35 8.12 -5.78 -3.02
C SER A 35 6.84 -6.27 -2.33
N GLU A 36 6.92 -6.62 -1.04
CA GLU A 36 5.77 -7.07 -0.26
C GLU A 36 4.79 -5.92 -0.03
N LYS A 37 5.27 -4.71 0.28
CA LYS A 37 4.42 -3.52 0.39
C LYS A 37 3.67 -3.24 -0.92
N LYS A 38 4.34 -3.37 -2.06
CA LYS A 38 3.72 -3.20 -3.39
C LYS A 38 2.64 -4.25 -3.63
N ARG A 39 2.94 -5.52 -3.36
CA ARG A 39 1.99 -6.64 -3.47
C ARG A 39 0.75 -6.44 -2.59
N LEU A 40 0.94 -6.04 -1.33
CA LEU A 40 -0.16 -5.77 -0.42
C LEU A 40 -1.04 -4.61 -0.90
N LYS A 41 -0.44 -3.56 -1.46
CA LYS A 41 -1.19 -2.44 -2.07
C LYS A 41 -2.05 -2.93 -3.24
N GLU A 42 -1.50 -3.76 -4.13
CA GLU A 42 -2.22 -4.29 -5.29
C GLU A 42 -3.38 -5.22 -4.87
N LEU A 43 -3.19 -6.05 -3.84
CA LEU A 43 -4.24 -6.96 -3.35
C LEU A 43 -5.47 -6.23 -2.82
N HIS A 44 -5.28 -5.07 -2.17
CA HIS A 44 -6.37 -4.29 -1.57
C HIS A 44 -6.88 -3.17 -2.47
N TYR A 45 -6.24 -2.92 -3.62
CA TYR A 45 -6.66 -1.86 -4.55
C TYR A 45 -8.07 -2.12 -5.09
N MET A 46 -8.93 -1.10 -5.01
CA MET A 46 -10.36 -1.19 -5.39
C MET A 46 -11.13 -2.31 -4.67
N ARG A 47 -10.69 -2.69 -3.46
CA ARG A 47 -11.41 -3.63 -2.59
C ARG A 47 -11.94 -2.94 -1.35
N CYS A 48 -13.15 -3.31 -0.97
CA CYS A 48 -13.76 -2.83 0.25
C CYS A 48 -12.98 -3.37 1.47
N PRO A 49 -12.44 -2.51 2.35
CA PRO A 49 -11.73 -2.96 3.55
C PRO A 49 -12.66 -3.59 4.60
N LYS A 50 -13.98 -3.46 4.47
CA LYS A 50 -14.96 -4.11 5.36
C LYS A 50 -15.20 -5.58 5.01
N CYS A 51 -15.28 -5.92 3.71
CA CYS A 51 -15.72 -7.25 3.27
C CYS A 51 -14.86 -7.88 2.14
N GLY A 52 -13.86 -7.18 1.62
CA GLY A 52 -12.94 -7.67 0.59
C GLY A 52 -13.51 -7.71 -0.84
N MET A 53 -14.78 -7.35 -1.03
CA MET A 53 -15.44 -7.30 -2.34
C MET A 53 -15.02 -6.07 -3.16
N GLN A 54 -15.15 -6.17 -4.48
CA GLN A 54 -14.77 -5.09 -5.40
C GLN A 54 -15.64 -3.84 -5.18
N LEU A 55 -14.97 -2.68 -5.20
CA LEU A 55 -15.60 -1.37 -5.25
C LEU A 55 -16.00 -1.05 -6.68
N ILE A 56 -17.17 -0.44 -6.83
CA ILE A 56 -17.73 0.00 -8.11
C ILE A 56 -17.80 1.52 -8.07
N GLU A 57 -17.13 2.17 -9.03
CA GLU A 57 -17.23 3.62 -9.20
C GLU A 57 -18.63 3.96 -9.74
N ILE A 58 -19.32 4.86 -9.05
CA ILE A 58 -20.61 5.42 -9.45
C ILE A 58 -20.46 6.93 -9.62
N ASP A 59 -21.00 7.46 -10.72
CA ASP A 59 -21.11 8.91 -10.91
C ASP A 59 -22.40 9.41 -10.28
N TYR A 60 -22.27 10.33 -9.33
CA TYR A 60 -23.38 10.95 -8.65
C TYR A 60 -23.24 12.48 -8.65
N GLN A 61 -24.04 13.15 -9.49
CA GLN A 61 -24.04 14.62 -9.62
C GLN A 61 -22.65 15.22 -9.94
N ASN A 62 -21.87 14.55 -10.81
CA ASN A 62 -20.47 14.88 -11.15
C ASN A 62 -19.45 14.57 -10.05
N LEU A 63 -19.83 13.79 -9.05
CA LEU A 63 -18.90 13.24 -8.06
C LEU A 63 -18.72 11.76 -8.35
N LYS A 64 -17.47 11.35 -8.52
CA LYS A 64 -17.10 9.94 -8.56
C LYS A 64 -17.10 9.44 -7.12
N ILE A 65 -17.74 8.31 -6.88
CA ILE A 65 -17.86 7.74 -5.55
C ILE A 65 -17.69 6.23 -5.69
N ASP A 66 -16.92 5.61 -4.80
CA ASP A 66 -16.74 4.16 -4.81
C ASP A 66 -17.72 3.46 -3.87
N LYS A 67 -18.60 2.63 -4.42
CA LYS A 67 -19.57 1.84 -3.65
C LYS A 67 -19.21 0.36 -3.65
N CYS A 68 -19.22 -0.27 -2.48
CA CYS A 68 -19.10 -1.71 -2.37
C CYS A 68 -20.38 -2.42 -2.79
N SER A 69 -20.25 -3.39 -3.69
CA SER A 69 -21.35 -4.22 -4.20
C SER A 69 -22.01 -5.13 -3.18
N ALA A 70 -21.32 -5.48 -2.09
CA ALA A 70 -21.81 -6.46 -1.11
C ALA A 70 -22.29 -5.82 0.19
N CYS A 71 -21.46 -5.00 0.85
CA CYS A 71 -21.80 -4.42 2.14
C CYS A 71 -22.46 -3.04 2.07
N GLY A 72 -22.57 -2.46 0.86
CA GLY A 72 -23.09 -1.12 0.63
C GLY A 72 -22.21 0.01 1.20
N GLY A 73 -21.02 -0.30 1.70
CA GLY A 73 -20.07 0.71 2.16
C GLY A 73 -19.63 1.62 1.02
N VAL A 74 -19.51 2.91 1.31
CA VAL A 74 -19.12 3.94 0.34
C VAL A 74 -17.77 4.50 0.75
N TRP A 75 -16.88 4.69 -0.22
CA TRP A 75 -15.52 5.16 -0.08
C TRP A 75 -15.35 6.41 -0.94
N LEU A 76 -14.68 7.41 -0.38
CA LEU A 76 -14.43 8.70 -1.00
C LEU A 76 -12.92 8.93 -1.00
N ASP A 77 -12.39 9.40 -2.11
CA ASP A 77 -10.99 9.75 -2.25
C ASP A 77 -10.67 11.10 -1.57
N PRO A 78 -9.38 11.35 -1.24
CA PRO A 78 -8.95 12.63 -0.71
C PRO A 78 -9.34 13.79 -1.65
N GLY A 79 -10.07 14.77 -1.13
CA GLY A 79 -10.56 15.93 -1.89
C GLY A 79 -11.99 15.80 -2.42
N GLU A 80 -12.52 14.58 -2.59
CA GLU A 80 -13.93 14.38 -2.96
C GLU A 80 -14.86 14.81 -1.83
N LEU A 81 -14.49 14.51 -0.59
CA LEU A 81 -15.25 14.94 0.59
C LEU A 81 -15.30 16.48 0.71
N GLU A 82 -14.22 17.18 0.34
CA GLU A 82 -14.20 18.65 0.34
C GLU A 82 -15.08 19.23 -0.76
N GLN A 83 -15.13 18.59 -1.93
CA GLN A 83 -16.05 18.97 -3.01
C GLN A 83 -17.51 18.76 -2.56
N ILE A 84 -17.82 17.62 -1.95
CA ILE A 84 -19.13 17.32 -1.37
C ILE A 84 -19.51 18.35 -0.31
N SER A 85 -18.58 18.72 0.57
CA SER A 85 -18.83 19.69 1.64
C SER A 85 -19.06 21.12 1.15
N LYS A 86 -18.57 21.46 -0.05
CA LYS A 86 -18.80 22.77 -0.70
C LYS A 86 -20.09 22.80 -1.51
N CYS A 87 -20.62 21.64 -1.89
CA CYS A 87 -21.91 21.51 -2.55
C CYS A 87 -23.08 21.71 -1.57
N GLU A 88 -24.25 22.06 -2.11
CA GLU A 88 -25.45 22.36 -1.32
C GLU A 88 -25.81 21.23 -0.34
N LYS A 89 -26.41 21.57 0.81
CA LYS A 89 -26.88 20.63 1.84
C LYS A 89 -27.73 19.47 1.26
N LYS A 90 -28.50 19.75 0.20
CA LYS A 90 -29.32 18.77 -0.53
C LYS A 90 -28.50 17.63 -1.17
N THR A 91 -27.28 17.91 -1.61
CA THR A 91 -26.39 16.89 -2.19
C THR A 91 -25.87 15.95 -1.11
N ILE A 92 -25.52 16.49 0.07
CA ILE A 92 -25.11 15.70 1.24
C ILE A 92 -26.27 14.83 1.76
N ASP A 93 -27.48 15.38 1.88
CA ASP A 93 -28.66 14.61 2.33
C ASP A 93 -28.98 13.44 1.39
N LYS A 94 -28.87 13.65 0.07
CA LYS A 94 -29.06 12.56 -0.90
C LYS A 94 -27.90 11.58 -0.92
N LEU A 95 -26.68 12.05 -0.71
CA LEU A 95 -25.50 11.21 -0.54
C LEU A 95 -25.71 10.27 0.64
N PHE A 96 -26.15 10.77 1.81
CA PHE A 96 -26.57 9.94 2.96
C PHE A 96 -27.71 8.97 2.64
N GLY A 97 -28.59 9.29 1.69
CA GLY A 97 -29.56 8.35 1.14
C GLY A 97 -28.93 7.10 0.50
N ILE A 98 -27.74 7.21 -0.08
CA ILE A 98 -26.97 6.08 -0.63
C ILE A 98 -26.39 5.18 0.48
N PHE A 99 -26.09 5.76 1.66
CA PHE A 99 -25.61 5.04 2.84
C PHE A 99 -26.74 4.35 3.62
N LYS A 100 -28.00 4.69 3.36
CA LYS A 100 -29.16 3.98 3.90
C LYS A 100 -29.40 2.70 3.09
N ILE A 101 -28.94 1.58 3.66
CA ILE A 101 -29.50 0.23 3.41
C ILE A 101 -30.83 0.12 4.14
#